data_AF-A0AAV2FJG2-F1
#
_entry.id   AF-A0AAV2FJG2-F1
#
_cell.length_a   1.000
_cell.length_b   1.000
_cell.length_c   1.000
_cell.angle_alpha   90.00
_cell.angle_beta   90.00
_cell.angle_gamma   90.00
#
_symmetry.space_group_name_H-M   'P 1'
#
loop_
_entity.id
_entity.type
_entity.pdbx_description
1 polymer ?
#
loop_
_entity_poly.entity_id
_entity_poly.type
_entity_poly.pdbx_seq_one_letter_code
_entity_poly.pdbx_strand_id
1 'polypeptide(L)'
;MSYSSNGLGGPKSAAAASRSRRRSHAAITGSAEAHSSSRSREEEEGKRKKKVSVIGSGWAGLGAAHHLCNQGFEVTVFEDGNGFGSSDNAGIIQGFWYPYKNIFSLVDELGIKPFTNWMKSAVYSSEGLEVEFPVFQDLQQLPAPLGTLLYTQFKQLPWVDRLSSLPLMAAVIDFDNTEMAWRKYDSITARELFKQFGCSERFYRQVFDPLLHVGLFAPPEQCSAAAALGILYYTSIAHQKDFDVVWCRGEVKETIFDPWKASLRSRGCRFMEGREVRDLVFDEGTSSISAVFCSSDELVYADAVVLAVGVSTVQELVKNSAALRSRDEFLKVLKLASIDVITAKLWLDKKVNIPNPSNACSATDESFGWTFFHLNALRDEYKDCPHTVLQADFFNASEFVPLNDDDIAKRIISNLGKCANDIENASLVDMDISTSPKSLTHFFPGSYKHMMRGSTSFPNLFMAGDWIVNRHGSWSQEKGLRERLGSSEPSCGFGWKRKLCQDHPG
;
A
#
# COMPACT_ATOMS: atom_id res chain seq x y z
N MET A 1 2.16 -33.04 63.01
CA MET A 1 2.43 -34.30 62.30
C MET A 1 3.73 -34.05 61.54
N SER A 2 4.94 -34.33 62.06
CA SER A 2 5.40 -35.37 63.01
C SER A 2 5.11 -36.79 62.48
N TYR A 3 6.04 -37.74 62.38
CA TYR A 3 7.50 -37.81 62.68
C TYR A 3 8.22 -38.66 61.58
N SER A 4 9.55 -38.83 61.45
CA SER A 4 10.77 -38.57 62.27
C SER A 4 11.94 -38.12 61.33
N SER A 5 13.22 -37.85 61.65
CA SER A 5 14.27 -38.36 62.57
C SER A 5 14.80 -39.78 62.23
N ASN A 6 16.07 -40.18 62.34
CA ASN A 6 17.37 -39.57 62.72
C ASN A 6 18.51 -40.19 61.83
N GLY A 7 19.78 -39.74 61.81
CA GLY A 7 20.50 -38.76 62.63
C GLY A 7 21.90 -38.42 62.05
N LEU A 8 22.75 -37.73 62.82
CA LEU A 8 23.99 -37.08 62.33
C LEU A 8 25.29 -37.89 62.55
N GLY A 9 26.33 -37.57 61.76
CA GLY A 9 27.71 -38.02 62.04
C GLY A 9 28.76 -37.50 61.04
N GLY A 10 29.58 -36.51 61.46
CA GLY A 10 30.88 -36.18 60.85
C GLY A 10 31.99 -36.27 61.92
N PRO A 11 33.23 -35.75 61.71
CA PRO A 11 33.68 -34.95 60.56
C PRO A 11 35.14 -35.20 60.06
N LYS A 12 35.53 -34.44 59.02
CA LYS A 12 36.90 -33.90 58.73
C LYS A 12 38.09 -34.82 58.31
N SER A 13 38.74 -34.31 57.26
CA SER A 13 40.20 -34.21 57.02
C SER A 13 40.86 -35.21 56.05
N ALA A 14 41.71 -34.65 55.19
CA ALA A 14 42.44 -35.31 54.11
C ALA A 14 43.89 -35.66 54.53
N ALA A 15 44.56 -36.52 53.75
CA ALA A 15 45.92 -36.26 53.24
C ALA A 15 46.39 -37.28 52.17
N ALA A 16 47.33 -36.82 51.33
CA ALA A 16 48.42 -37.59 50.71
C ALA A 16 48.12 -38.86 49.87
N ALA A 17 47.82 -38.67 48.58
CA ALA A 17 48.26 -39.61 47.54
C ALA A 17 49.68 -39.24 47.07
N SER A 18 50.57 -40.22 46.84
CA SER A 18 51.97 -39.93 46.47
C SER A 18 52.50 -40.78 45.30
N ARG A 19 53.22 -40.10 44.40
CA ARG A 19 54.21 -40.63 43.44
C ARG A 19 53.78 -41.80 42.52
N SER A 20 53.52 -41.44 41.26
CA SER A 20 54.18 -42.13 40.15
C SER A 20 54.85 -41.10 39.22
N ARG A 21 56.08 -41.39 38.77
CA ARG A 21 56.82 -40.59 37.79
C ARG A 21 57.20 -41.51 36.63
N ARG A 22 56.80 -41.17 35.41
CA ARG A 22 57.60 -41.43 34.20
C ARG A 22 57.34 -40.31 33.18
N ARG A 23 58.41 -39.76 32.63
CA ARG A 23 58.38 -38.79 31.52
C ARG A 23 58.43 -39.55 30.20
N SER A 24 57.72 -39.06 29.21
CA SER A 24 58.08 -39.18 27.80
C SER A 24 57.84 -37.82 27.14
N HIS A 25 58.79 -37.37 26.31
CA HIS A 25 58.64 -36.17 25.48
C HIS A 25 58.39 -36.62 24.04
N ALA A 26 57.33 -36.11 23.39
CA ALA A 26 57.23 -36.06 21.93
C ALA A 26 56.22 -34.97 21.51
N ALA A 27 56.55 -34.28 20.41
CA ALA A 27 55.73 -33.45 19.52
C ALA A 27 54.38 -32.86 19.99
N ILE A 28 54.28 -31.53 19.94
CA ILE A 28 53.01 -30.83 19.70
C ILE A 28 52.86 -30.63 18.19
N THR A 29 51.94 -31.36 17.56
CA THR A 29 51.47 -31.13 16.18
C THR A 29 49.96 -31.40 16.15
N GLY A 30 49.16 -30.37 16.41
CA GLY A 30 47.71 -30.53 16.64
C GLY A 30 46.93 -29.22 16.69
N SER A 31 47.24 -28.29 15.78
CA SER A 31 46.60 -26.95 15.72
C SER A 31 46.29 -26.46 14.30
N ALA A 32 46.77 -27.13 13.26
CA ALA A 32 46.55 -26.72 11.86
C ALA A 32 45.16 -27.13 11.32
N GLU A 33 44.74 -28.37 11.58
CA GLU A 33 43.51 -28.94 10.99
C GLU A 33 42.23 -28.26 11.53
N ALA A 34 42.20 -27.93 12.83
CA ALA A 34 41.09 -27.22 13.43
C ALA A 34 40.87 -25.83 12.78
N HIS A 35 41.94 -25.05 12.61
CA HIS A 35 41.88 -23.75 11.93
C HIS A 35 41.62 -23.85 10.42
N SER A 36 41.99 -24.94 9.77
CA SER A 36 41.58 -25.21 8.38
C SER A 36 40.07 -25.36 8.28
N SER A 37 39.44 -26.07 9.23
CA SER A 37 37.99 -26.34 9.22
C SER A 37 37.12 -25.16 9.63
N SER A 38 37.64 -24.22 10.44
CA SER A 38 36.94 -22.96 10.75
C SER A 38 36.99 -22.02 9.55
N ARG A 39 38.18 -21.80 8.96
CA ARG A 39 38.33 -20.94 7.78
C ARG A 39 37.52 -21.43 6.59
N SER A 40 37.48 -22.73 6.31
CA SER A 40 36.69 -23.25 5.19
C SER A 40 35.19 -23.01 5.37
N ARG A 41 34.68 -22.92 6.61
CA ARG A 41 33.29 -22.55 6.89
C ARG A 41 33.06 -21.05 6.75
N GLU A 42 33.94 -20.23 7.31
CA GLU A 42 33.88 -18.76 7.19
C GLU A 42 34.00 -18.30 5.72
N GLU A 43 34.82 -18.98 4.90
CA GLU A 43 34.97 -18.73 3.46
C GLU A 43 33.82 -19.29 2.60
N GLU A 44 33.03 -20.24 3.10
CA GLU A 44 31.77 -20.70 2.46
C GLU A 44 30.58 -19.80 2.84
N GLU A 45 30.45 -19.40 4.11
CA GLU A 45 29.39 -18.46 4.56
C GLU A 45 29.52 -17.11 3.86
N GLY A 46 30.74 -16.62 3.64
CA GLY A 46 31.02 -15.42 2.85
C GLY A 46 30.62 -15.47 1.37
N LYS A 47 30.13 -16.61 0.86
CA LYS A 47 29.67 -16.79 -0.54
C LYS A 47 28.19 -17.10 -0.68
N ARG A 48 27.45 -17.41 0.39
CA ARG A 48 26.03 -17.72 0.26
C ARG A 48 25.22 -16.43 0.11
N LYS A 49 24.50 -16.27 -1.00
CA LYS A 49 23.49 -15.21 -1.13
C LYS A 49 22.49 -15.32 0.01
N LYS A 50 22.29 -14.23 0.76
CA LYS A 50 21.22 -14.15 1.77
C LYS A 50 19.86 -14.30 1.08
N LYS A 51 19.00 -15.14 1.64
CA LYS A 51 17.66 -15.47 1.13
C LYS A 51 16.62 -14.55 1.73
N VAL A 52 15.71 -14.02 0.91
CA VAL A 52 14.65 -13.11 1.38
C VAL A 52 13.29 -13.55 0.86
N SER A 53 12.36 -13.82 1.77
CA SER A 53 10.95 -14.08 1.45
C SER A 53 10.17 -12.77 1.45
N VAL A 54 9.54 -12.43 0.33
CA VAL A 54 8.61 -11.30 0.22
C VAL A 54 7.20 -11.85 0.12
N ILE A 55 6.33 -11.48 1.05
CA ILE A 55 4.93 -11.93 1.10
C ILE A 55 4.07 -10.82 0.51
N GLY A 56 3.32 -11.11 -0.55
CA GLY A 56 2.55 -10.15 -1.35
C GLY A 56 3.25 -9.75 -2.66
N SER A 57 2.46 -9.52 -3.71
CA SER A 57 2.91 -9.26 -5.10
C SER A 57 2.28 -8.05 -5.79
N GLY A 58 1.66 -7.13 -5.04
CA GLY A 58 1.32 -5.77 -5.53
C GLY A 58 2.55 -4.84 -5.55
N TRP A 59 2.35 -3.52 -5.76
CA TRP A 59 3.45 -2.55 -5.91
C TRP A 59 4.53 -2.65 -4.81
N ALA A 60 4.12 -2.82 -3.55
CA ALA A 60 5.04 -2.92 -2.42
C ALA A 60 5.88 -4.21 -2.41
N GLY A 61 5.30 -5.33 -2.85
CA GLY A 61 5.97 -6.63 -2.91
C GLY A 61 6.94 -6.71 -4.07
N LEU A 62 6.49 -6.32 -5.26
CA LEU A 62 7.34 -6.26 -6.45
C LEU A 62 8.43 -5.18 -6.32
N GLY A 63 8.14 -4.04 -5.68
CA GLY A 63 9.13 -3.00 -5.37
C GLY A 63 10.22 -3.46 -4.41
N ALA A 64 9.83 -4.15 -3.34
CA ALA A 64 10.80 -4.79 -2.43
C ALA A 64 11.62 -5.86 -3.17
N ALA A 65 10.99 -6.72 -3.95
CA ALA A 65 11.65 -7.78 -4.70
C ALA A 65 12.64 -7.26 -5.75
N HIS A 66 12.25 -6.25 -6.53
CA HIS A 66 13.11 -5.52 -7.48
C HIS A 66 14.34 -4.96 -6.79
N HIS A 67 14.14 -4.26 -5.68
CA HIS A 67 15.25 -3.66 -4.97
C HIS A 67 16.22 -4.71 -4.39
N LEU A 68 15.69 -5.79 -3.82
CA LEU A 68 16.49 -6.89 -3.27
C LEU A 68 17.24 -7.68 -4.36
N CYS A 69 16.61 -7.91 -5.52
CA CYS A 69 17.28 -8.53 -6.68
C CYS A 69 18.43 -7.66 -7.20
N ASN A 70 18.20 -6.34 -7.31
CA ASN A 70 19.23 -5.38 -7.71
C ASN A 70 20.37 -5.22 -6.68
N GLN A 71 20.14 -5.60 -5.41
CA GLN A 71 21.18 -5.73 -4.38
C GLN A 71 21.80 -7.16 -4.31
N GLY A 72 21.39 -8.09 -5.18
CA GLY A 72 22.01 -9.40 -5.34
C GLY A 72 21.46 -10.53 -4.46
N PHE A 73 20.45 -10.28 -3.61
CA PHE A 73 19.83 -11.27 -2.73
C PHE A 73 19.13 -12.42 -3.50
N GLU A 74 18.94 -13.58 -2.87
CA GLU A 74 18.11 -14.68 -3.41
C GLU A 74 16.66 -14.45 -2.96
N VAL A 75 15.83 -13.88 -3.84
CA VAL A 75 14.45 -13.47 -3.51
C VAL A 75 13.43 -14.54 -3.91
N THR A 76 12.50 -14.85 -3.00
CA THR A 76 11.25 -15.57 -3.29
C THR A 76 10.07 -14.66 -2.95
N VAL A 77 9.23 -14.36 -3.94
CA VAL A 77 7.93 -13.68 -3.73
C VAL A 77 6.83 -14.73 -3.56
N PHE A 78 5.95 -14.55 -2.60
CA PHE A 78 4.77 -15.38 -2.34
C PHE A 78 3.51 -14.61 -2.72
N GLU A 79 2.66 -15.25 -3.54
CA GLU A 79 1.39 -14.67 -3.97
C GLU A 79 0.24 -15.55 -3.47
N ASP A 80 -0.71 -14.97 -2.74
CA ASP A 80 -1.95 -15.68 -2.41
C ASP A 80 -2.79 -15.85 -3.69
N GLY A 81 -3.38 -17.03 -3.89
CA GLY A 81 -4.15 -17.33 -5.10
C GLY A 81 -5.45 -16.53 -5.25
N ASN A 82 -5.83 -15.78 -4.22
CA ASN A 82 -7.10 -15.06 -4.13
C ASN A 82 -6.93 -13.56 -4.46
N GLY A 83 -5.70 -13.04 -4.49
CA GLY A 83 -5.39 -11.63 -4.69
C GLY A 83 -5.61 -10.72 -3.47
N PHE A 84 -6.00 -11.26 -2.31
CA PHE A 84 -6.31 -10.52 -1.08
C PHE A 84 -5.04 -10.11 -0.31
N GLY A 85 -4.05 -9.60 -1.04
CA GLY A 85 -2.79 -9.08 -0.51
C GLY A 85 -2.54 -7.60 -0.83
N SER A 86 -3.22 -7.00 -1.81
CA SER A 86 -2.99 -5.60 -2.20
C SER A 86 -4.22 -4.93 -2.81
N SER A 87 -4.30 -3.60 -2.64
CA SER A 87 -5.31 -2.73 -3.24
C SER A 87 -5.33 -2.78 -4.77
N ASP A 88 -4.25 -3.27 -5.38
CA ASP A 88 -4.09 -3.43 -6.83
C ASP A 88 -4.98 -4.50 -7.46
N ASN A 89 -5.47 -5.46 -6.66
CA ASN A 89 -6.31 -6.56 -7.14
C ASN A 89 -7.81 -6.30 -6.99
N ALA A 90 -8.22 -5.14 -6.46
CA ALA A 90 -9.62 -4.83 -6.15
C ALA A 90 -10.50 -4.51 -7.38
N GLY A 91 -10.04 -4.80 -8.60
CA GLY A 91 -10.71 -4.48 -9.87
C GLY A 91 -10.66 -3.00 -10.28
N ILE A 92 -10.34 -2.10 -9.34
CA ILE A 92 -10.44 -0.64 -9.51
C ILE A 92 -9.53 -0.08 -10.61
N ILE A 93 -10.02 0.94 -11.32
CA ILE A 93 -9.21 1.66 -12.31
C ILE A 93 -8.24 2.61 -11.58
N GLN A 94 -6.95 2.28 -11.66
CA GLN A 94 -5.89 3.04 -10.99
C GLN A 94 -5.47 4.28 -11.79
N GLY A 95 -5.47 5.42 -11.12
CA GLY A 95 -4.90 6.68 -11.63
C GLY A 95 -3.42 6.82 -11.26
N PHE A 96 -2.66 7.44 -12.16
CA PHE A 96 -1.23 7.69 -11.99
C PHE A 96 -0.98 9.20 -12.15
N TRP A 97 -0.82 9.90 -11.02
CA TRP A 97 -0.69 11.35 -10.99
C TRP A 97 0.73 11.81 -11.35
N TYR A 98 0.87 13.03 -11.87
CA TYR A 98 2.14 13.61 -12.29
C TYR A 98 3.33 13.40 -11.32
N PRO A 99 3.22 13.55 -9.99
CA PRO A 99 4.32 13.34 -9.05
C PRO A 99 4.75 11.86 -8.84
N TYR A 100 4.11 10.87 -9.48
CA TYR A 100 4.38 9.43 -9.28
C TYR A 100 5.68 8.98 -9.98
N LYS A 101 6.82 9.58 -9.58
CA LYS A 101 8.11 9.47 -10.26
C LYS A 101 8.75 8.09 -10.13
N ASN A 102 8.47 7.32 -9.08
CA ASN A 102 8.94 5.93 -8.98
C ASN A 102 8.20 5.05 -9.99
N ILE A 103 6.88 5.18 -10.15
CA ILE A 103 6.11 4.39 -11.13
C ILE A 103 6.52 4.75 -12.56
N PHE A 104 6.69 6.04 -12.88
CA PHE A 104 7.19 6.44 -14.21
C PHE A 104 8.63 5.93 -14.46
N SER A 105 9.52 6.00 -13.46
CA SER A 105 10.89 5.42 -13.52
C SER A 105 10.88 3.93 -13.84
N LEU A 106 10.04 3.16 -13.14
CA LEU A 106 9.89 1.72 -13.35
C LEU A 106 9.35 1.40 -14.75
N VAL A 107 8.35 2.16 -15.22
CA VAL A 107 7.77 2.02 -16.56
C VAL A 107 8.82 2.28 -17.65
N ASP A 108 9.67 3.27 -17.47
CA ASP A 108 10.82 3.55 -18.34
C ASP A 108 11.91 2.46 -18.24
N GLU A 109 12.25 1.92 -17.05
CA GLU A 109 13.20 0.78 -16.88
C GLU A 109 12.70 -0.46 -17.66
N LEU A 110 11.41 -0.75 -17.56
CA LEU A 110 10.78 -1.89 -18.23
C LEU A 110 10.56 -1.67 -19.73
N GLY A 111 10.75 -0.44 -20.24
CA GLY A 111 10.56 -0.09 -21.66
C GLY A 111 9.11 -0.17 -22.15
N ILE A 112 8.14 -0.24 -21.23
CA ILE A 112 6.71 -0.37 -21.53
C ILE A 112 6.05 1.01 -21.67
N LYS A 113 4.85 1.05 -22.27
CA LYS A 113 4.07 2.29 -22.44
C LYS A 113 2.61 2.07 -22.03
N PRO A 114 2.32 1.75 -20.76
CA PRO A 114 0.99 1.33 -20.32
C PRO A 114 -0.04 2.47 -20.33
N PHE A 115 0.40 3.73 -20.26
CA PHE A 115 -0.47 4.85 -19.95
C PHE A 115 -1.16 5.52 -21.15
N THR A 116 -2.26 6.22 -20.86
CA THR A 116 -2.90 7.22 -21.73
C THR A 116 -2.06 8.50 -21.83
N ASN A 117 -2.51 9.47 -22.63
CA ASN A 117 -2.14 10.87 -22.43
C ASN A 117 -2.70 11.39 -21.08
N TRP A 118 -2.26 12.57 -20.63
CA TRP A 118 -2.90 13.28 -19.52
C TRP A 118 -4.38 13.55 -19.86
N MET A 119 -5.27 13.22 -18.93
CA MET A 119 -6.72 13.31 -19.14
C MET A 119 -7.34 14.43 -18.28
N LYS A 120 -8.40 15.03 -18.83
CA LYS A 120 -9.36 15.81 -18.03
C LYS A 120 -10.15 14.89 -17.10
N SER A 121 -10.63 15.45 -16.00
CA SER A 121 -11.53 14.77 -15.07
C SER A 121 -12.66 15.70 -14.62
N ALA A 122 -13.73 15.11 -14.09
CA ALA A 122 -14.89 15.85 -13.59
C ALA A 122 -15.31 15.40 -12.20
N VAL A 123 -15.99 16.29 -11.46
CA VAL A 123 -16.65 16.00 -10.17
C VAL A 123 -18.15 16.25 -10.28
N TYR A 124 -18.91 15.28 -9.78
CA TYR A 124 -20.37 15.29 -9.72
C TYR A 124 -20.88 15.22 -8.26
N SER A 125 -21.95 15.95 -8.00
CA SER A 125 -22.74 15.88 -6.76
C SER A 125 -24.14 15.30 -7.02
N SER A 126 -25.03 15.37 -6.03
CA SER A 126 -26.47 15.15 -6.24
C SER A 126 -27.09 16.05 -7.30
N GLU A 127 -26.51 17.25 -7.51
CA GLU A 127 -27.00 18.29 -8.41
C GLU A 127 -26.38 18.21 -9.83
N GLY A 128 -25.67 17.12 -10.12
CA GLY A 128 -25.00 16.89 -11.40
C GLY A 128 -23.56 17.44 -11.44
N LEU A 129 -23.13 17.96 -12.58
CA LEU A 129 -21.75 18.38 -12.84
C LEU A 129 -21.38 19.67 -12.09
N GLU A 130 -20.47 19.57 -11.13
CA GLU A 130 -20.00 20.71 -10.32
C GLU A 130 -18.72 21.33 -10.86
N VAL A 131 -17.77 20.49 -11.31
CA VAL A 131 -16.41 20.90 -11.67
C VAL A 131 -15.87 20.07 -12.82
N GLU A 132 -15.19 20.72 -13.77
CA GLU A 132 -14.26 20.06 -14.70
C GLU A 132 -12.83 20.56 -14.45
N PHE A 133 -11.87 19.63 -14.46
CA PHE A 133 -10.44 19.91 -14.34
C PHE A 133 -9.78 19.84 -15.72
N PRO A 134 -9.04 20.90 -16.14
CA PRO A 134 -8.23 20.85 -17.35
C PRO A 134 -7.00 19.95 -17.14
N VAL A 135 -6.30 19.62 -18.23
CA VAL A 135 -4.88 19.23 -18.13
C VAL A 135 -4.09 20.48 -17.78
N PHE A 136 -3.57 20.54 -16.56
CA PHE A 136 -2.91 21.70 -15.98
C PHE A 136 -1.52 21.97 -16.58
N GLN A 137 -0.88 20.96 -17.17
CA GLN A 137 0.35 21.07 -17.97
C GLN A 137 0.15 21.81 -19.30
N ASP A 138 -1.06 21.81 -19.88
CA ASP A 138 -1.37 22.53 -21.13
C ASP A 138 -1.56 24.05 -20.90
N LEU A 139 -1.49 24.48 -19.64
CA LEU A 139 -1.77 25.85 -19.19
C LEU A 139 -0.52 26.52 -18.63
N GLN A 140 -0.52 27.86 -18.61
CA GLN A 140 0.58 28.62 -18.04
C GLN A 140 0.77 28.28 -16.56
N GLN A 141 2.01 27.97 -16.16
CA GLN A 141 2.37 27.68 -14.77
C GLN A 141 2.22 28.95 -13.92
N LEU A 142 1.30 28.90 -12.94
CA LEU A 142 1.16 29.91 -11.88
C LEU A 142 1.70 29.38 -10.54
N PRO A 143 2.00 30.27 -9.56
CA PRO A 143 2.32 29.86 -8.19
C PRO A 143 1.16 29.09 -7.56
N ALA A 144 1.46 28.08 -6.74
CA ALA A 144 0.44 27.38 -5.96
C ALA A 144 -0.19 28.31 -4.89
N PRO A 145 -1.50 28.21 -4.60
CA PRO A 145 -2.53 27.39 -5.26
C PRO A 145 -3.23 28.10 -6.44
N LEU A 146 -2.72 29.25 -6.91
CA LEU A 146 -3.42 30.16 -7.83
C LEU A 146 -3.80 29.49 -9.16
N GLY A 147 -2.93 28.63 -9.71
CA GLY A 147 -3.21 27.86 -10.92
C GLY A 147 -4.45 26.97 -10.77
N THR A 148 -4.47 26.15 -9.72
CA THR A 148 -5.62 25.28 -9.39
C THR A 148 -6.88 26.10 -9.14
N LEU A 149 -6.79 27.25 -8.46
CA LEU A 149 -7.93 28.11 -8.15
C LEU A 149 -8.52 28.86 -9.38
N LEU A 150 -7.68 29.23 -10.35
CA LEU A 150 -8.08 30.00 -11.54
C LEU A 150 -8.53 29.13 -12.71
N TYR A 151 -7.85 28.00 -12.96
CA TYR A 151 -8.09 27.19 -14.15
C TYR A 151 -9.12 26.07 -13.98
N THR A 152 -9.46 25.70 -12.74
CA THR A 152 -10.52 24.74 -12.43
C THR A 152 -11.90 25.29 -12.83
N GLN A 153 -12.66 24.52 -13.61
CA GLN A 153 -13.91 25.00 -14.22
C GLN A 153 -15.14 24.68 -13.37
N PHE A 154 -15.26 25.34 -12.22
CA PHE A 154 -16.44 25.27 -11.38
C PHE A 154 -17.68 25.82 -12.11
N LYS A 155 -18.75 25.03 -12.18
CA LYS A 155 -20.01 25.36 -12.89
C LYS A 155 -20.93 26.25 -12.06
N GLN A 156 -21.26 25.83 -10.84
CA GLN A 156 -22.30 26.48 -10.02
C GLN A 156 -21.75 27.24 -8.79
N LEU A 157 -20.49 26.98 -8.40
CA LEU A 157 -19.90 27.48 -7.16
C LEU A 157 -19.49 28.98 -7.24
N PRO A 158 -20.02 29.87 -6.38
CA PRO A 158 -19.63 31.28 -6.34
C PRO A 158 -18.15 31.52 -5.98
N TRP A 159 -17.59 32.67 -6.40
CA TRP A 159 -16.20 33.02 -6.09
C TRP A 159 -15.93 33.21 -4.59
N VAL A 160 -16.91 33.66 -3.81
CA VAL A 160 -16.76 33.79 -2.34
C VAL A 160 -16.57 32.41 -1.70
N ASP A 161 -17.35 31.41 -2.12
CA ASP A 161 -17.18 30.03 -1.68
C ASP A 161 -15.81 29.47 -2.08
N ARG A 162 -15.35 29.68 -3.33
CA ARG A 162 -14.00 29.26 -3.77
C ARG A 162 -12.90 29.85 -2.88
N LEU A 163 -12.98 31.15 -2.58
CA LEU A 163 -11.99 31.85 -1.75
C LEU A 163 -12.01 31.44 -0.27
N SER A 164 -13.11 30.88 0.22
CA SER A 164 -13.22 30.38 1.61
C SER A 164 -12.23 29.25 1.94
N SER A 165 -11.68 28.56 0.92
CA SER A 165 -10.66 27.53 1.08
C SER A 165 -9.25 28.07 1.39
N LEU A 166 -8.98 29.37 1.13
CA LEU A 166 -7.62 29.91 1.23
C LEU A 166 -6.95 29.76 2.62
N PRO A 167 -7.64 29.85 3.77
CA PRO A 167 -7.00 29.62 5.06
C PRO A 167 -6.51 28.18 5.26
N LEU A 168 -7.11 27.19 4.57
CA LEU A 168 -6.68 25.79 4.62
C LEU A 168 -5.22 25.62 4.15
N MET A 169 -4.72 26.52 3.31
CA MET A 169 -3.31 26.52 2.89
C MET A 169 -2.35 26.61 4.08
N ALA A 170 -2.75 27.22 5.20
CA ALA A 170 -1.94 27.24 6.42
C ALA A 170 -1.78 25.83 7.03
N ALA A 171 -2.81 24.98 6.97
CA ALA A 171 -2.71 23.58 7.39
C ALA A 171 -1.87 22.75 6.40
N VAL A 172 -2.01 23.01 5.10
CA VAL A 172 -1.24 22.32 4.04
C VAL A 172 0.25 22.68 4.11
N ILE A 173 0.60 23.90 4.53
CA ILE A 173 2.00 24.35 4.74
C ILE A 173 2.57 23.82 6.06
N ASP A 174 1.76 23.71 7.11
CA ASP A 174 2.17 23.13 8.41
C ASP A 174 2.34 21.60 8.35
N PHE A 175 1.63 20.92 7.44
CA PHE A 175 1.70 19.47 7.26
C PHE A 175 2.97 19.00 6.51
N ASP A 176 4.10 19.01 7.21
CA ASP A 176 5.40 18.53 6.73
C ASP A 176 5.53 16.98 6.60
N ASN A 177 4.41 16.25 6.75
CA ASN A 177 4.33 14.79 6.78
C ASN A 177 5.24 14.12 7.84
N THR A 178 5.68 14.83 8.89
CA THR A 178 6.43 14.24 10.01
C THR A 178 5.51 13.61 11.07
N GLU A 179 6.11 12.84 11.96
CA GLU A 179 5.42 12.29 13.13
C GLU A 179 4.83 13.35 14.07
N MET A 180 5.32 14.61 14.02
CA MET A 180 4.70 15.72 14.76
C MET A 180 3.43 16.22 14.06
N ALA A 181 3.48 16.47 12.74
CA ALA A 181 2.30 16.83 11.95
C ALA A 181 1.22 15.73 12.02
N TRP A 182 1.60 14.46 11.91
CA TRP A 182 0.68 13.33 12.09
C TRP A 182 0.05 13.33 13.49
N ARG A 183 0.83 13.45 14.58
CA ARG A 183 0.26 13.52 15.94
C ARG A 183 -0.63 14.75 16.19
N LYS A 184 -0.45 15.84 15.42
CA LYS A 184 -1.25 17.07 15.51
C LYS A 184 -2.61 16.93 14.81
N TYR A 185 -2.63 16.33 13.61
CA TYR A 185 -3.82 16.27 12.76
C TYR A 185 -4.56 14.93 12.78
N ASP A 186 -3.92 13.81 13.12
CA ASP A 186 -4.53 12.48 12.95
C ASP A 186 -5.77 12.26 13.83
N SER A 187 -5.88 12.92 14.99
CA SER A 187 -7.08 12.83 15.84
C SER A 187 -8.26 13.71 15.41
N ILE A 188 -8.12 14.47 14.31
CA ILE A 188 -9.16 15.37 13.77
C ILE A 188 -9.76 14.70 12.52
N THR A 189 -11.07 14.84 12.28
CA THR A 189 -11.69 14.37 11.04
C THR A 189 -11.35 15.30 9.88
N ALA A 190 -11.31 14.81 8.64
CA ALA A 190 -11.08 15.68 7.49
C ALA A 190 -12.18 16.76 7.40
N ARG A 191 -13.45 16.41 7.66
CA ARG A 191 -14.56 17.38 7.75
C ARG A 191 -14.30 18.53 8.73
N GLU A 192 -13.88 18.18 9.95
CA GLU A 192 -13.68 19.16 11.02
C GLU A 192 -12.45 20.04 10.75
N LEU A 193 -11.40 19.53 10.08
CA LEU A 193 -10.29 20.35 9.57
C LEU A 193 -10.79 21.45 8.62
N PHE A 194 -11.54 21.09 7.58
CA PHE A 194 -12.01 22.05 6.58
C PHE A 194 -12.89 23.14 7.19
N LYS A 195 -13.76 22.75 8.14
CA LYS A 195 -14.61 23.64 8.93
C LYS A 195 -13.81 24.57 9.85
N GLN A 196 -12.76 24.07 10.52
CA GLN A 196 -11.87 24.89 11.36
C GLN A 196 -11.10 25.95 10.57
N PHE A 197 -10.74 25.64 9.31
CA PHE A 197 -10.11 26.59 8.39
C PHE A 197 -11.11 27.39 7.55
N GLY A 198 -12.40 27.40 7.92
CA GLY A 198 -13.40 28.32 7.37
C GLY A 198 -13.85 28.03 5.93
N CYS A 199 -13.57 26.84 5.39
CA CYS A 199 -14.10 26.42 4.09
C CYS A 199 -15.63 26.39 4.16
N SER A 200 -16.31 26.95 3.15
CA SER A 200 -17.76 26.97 3.13
C SER A 200 -18.33 25.56 2.94
N GLU A 201 -19.45 25.29 3.60
CA GLU A 201 -20.22 24.05 3.48
C GLU A 201 -20.54 23.71 2.00
N ARG A 202 -20.75 24.74 1.17
CA ARG A 202 -21.02 24.57 -0.26
C ARG A 202 -19.78 24.11 -1.03
N PHE A 203 -18.64 24.78 -0.89
CA PHE A 203 -17.41 24.35 -1.57
C PHE A 203 -16.96 22.96 -1.07
N TYR A 204 -17.16 22.70 0.22
CA TYR A 204 -16.92 21.40 0.80
C TYR A 204 -17.74 20.30 0.11
N ARG A 205 -19.08 20.38 0.16
CA ARG A 205 -19.98 19.37 -0.44
C ARG A 205 -19.80 19.20 -1.95
N GLN A 206 -19.68 20.31 -2.69
CA GLN A 206 -19.68 20.26 -4.16
C GLN A 206 -18.34 19.79 -4.76
N VAL A 207 -17.24 19.79 -3.98
CA VAL A 207 -15.89 19.54 -4.54
C VAL A 207 -14.99 18.72 -3.62
N PHE A 208 -14.79 19.14 -2.36
CA PHE A 208 -13.84 18.45 -1.48
C PHE A 208 -14.36 17.12 -0.95
N ASP A 209 -15.66 17.00 -0.70
CA ASP A 209 -16.26 15.73 -0.28
C ASP A 209 -16.08 14.63 -1.34
N PRO A 210 -16.57 14.76 -2.61
CA PRO A 210 -16.32 13.77 -3.64
C PRO A 210 -14.84 13.40 -3.81
N LEU A 211 -13.94 14.39 -3.85
CA LEU A 211 -12.51 14.17 -4.07
C LEU A 211 -11.82 13.45 -2.90
N LEU A 212 -12.17 13.78 -1.65
CA LEU A 212 -11.63 13.11 -0.47
C LEU A 212 -12.24 11.72 -0.29
N HIS A 213 -13.53 11.55 -0.60
CA HIS A 213 -14.22 10.26 -0.47
C HIS A 213 -13.65 9.23 -1.47
N VAL A 214 -13.38 9.61 -2.73
CA VAL A 214 -12.72 8.71 -3.69
C VAL A 214 -11.21 8.59 -3.45
N GLY A 215 -10.57 9.61 -2.88
CA GLY A 215 -9.12 9.62 -2.63
C GLY A 215 -8.67 8.91 -1.34
N LEU A 216 -9.56 8.79 -0.35
CA LEU A 216 -9.33 8.09 0.93
C LEU A 216 -10.27 6.89 1.13
N PHE A 217 -11.14 6.62 0.15
CA PHE A 217 -12.06 5.49 0.05
C PHE A 217 -13.15 5.41 1.14
N ALA A 218 -13.35 6.47 1.93
CA ALA A 218 -14.31 6.53 3.02
C ALA A 218 -14.85 7.96 3.21
N PRO A 219 -16.01 8.13 3.88
CA PRO A 219 -16.56 9.47 4.12
C PRO A 219 -15.54 10.34 4.85
N PRO A 220 -15.33 11.61 4.46
CA PRO A 220 -14.34 12.49 5.09
C PRO A 220 -14.50 12.70 6.60
N GLU A 221 -15.71 12.55 7.13
CA GLU A 221 -16.04 12.55 8.56
C GLU A 221 -15.42 11.35 9.29
N GLN A 222 -15.22 10.25 8.57
CA GLN A 222 -14.55 9.03 9.02
C GLN A 222 -13.07 9.00 8.66
N CYS A 223 -12.55 10.00 7.94
CA CYS A 223 -11.14 10.09 7.53
C CYS A 223 -10.30 10.97 8.45
N SER A 224 -9.04 10.61 8.64
CA SER A 224 -8.02 11.38 9.33
C SER A 224 -7.67 12.66 8.57
N ALA A 225 -7.67 13.80 9.26
CA ALA A 225 -7.25 15.09 8.68
C ALA A 225 -5.76 15.06 8.23
N ALA A 226 -4.92 14.23 8.86
CA ALA A 226 -3.54 14.04 8.42
C ALA A 226 -3.46 13.29 7.08
N ALA A 227 -4.32 12.30 6.85
CA ALA A 227 -4.42 11.61 5.56
C ALA A 227 -4.95 12.55 4.46
N ALA A 228 -5.98 13.34 4.77
CA ALA A 228 -6.52 14.37 3.88
C ALA A 228 -5.48 15.43 3.50
N LEU A 229 -4.71 15.95 4.47
CA LEU A 229 -3.62 16.90 4.19
C LEU A 229 -2.51 16.25 3.36
N GLY A 230 -2.18 14.98 3.60
CA GLY A 230 -1.21 14.21 2.81
C GLY A 230 -1.58 14.13 1.33
N ILE A 231 -2.79 13.66 1.01
CA ILE A 231 -3.24 13.55 -0.38
C ILE A 231 -3.39 14.93 -1.03
N LEU A 232 -4.04 15.90 -0.36
CA LEU A 232 -4.22 17.26 -0.89
C LEU A 232 -2.90 17.96 -1.19
N TYR A 233 -1.91 17.85 -0.31
CA TYR A 233 -0.56 18.36 -0.56
C TYR A 233 0.04 17.70 -1.80
N TYR A 234 0.07 16.36 -1.82
CA TYR A 234 0.84 15.60 -2.80
C TYR A 234 0.22 15.56 -4.20
N THR A 235 -1.11 15.48 -4.34
CA THR A 235 -1.78 15.35 -5.65
C THR A 235 -2.49 16.62 -6.12
N SER A 236 -2.63 17.67 -5.30
CA SER A 236 -3.60 18.75 -5.64
C SER A 236 -3.09 20.17 -5.41
N ILE A 237 -2.14 20.39 -4.49
CA ILE A 237 -1.81 21.74 -4.01
C ILE A 237 -0.32 22.09 -4.16
N ALA A 238 0.63 21.16 -4.01
CA ALA A 238 2.06 21.49 -4.05
C ALA A 238 2.48 22.22 -5.35
N HIS A 239 2.11 21.67 -6.51
CA HIS A 239 2.23 22.34 -7.81
C HIS A 239 0.96 22.17 -8.65
N GLN A 240 0.65 23.19 -9.46
CA GLN A 240 -0.51 23.23 -10.38
C GLN A 240 -0.74 21.95 -11.20
N LYS A 241 0.34 21.30 -11.63
CA LYS A 241 0.32 20.09 -12.48
C LYS A 241 0.21 18.77 -11.72
N ASP A 242 0.28 18.78 -10.39
CA ASP A 242 0.34 17.52 -9.63
C ASP A 242 -1.00 16.77 -9.63
N PHE A 243 -2.09 17.46 -10.00
CA PHE A 243 -3.43 16.91 -10.20
C PHE A 243 -3.62 16.23 -11.57
N ASP A 244 -2.71 16.46 -12.52
CA ASP A 244 -2.79 15.79 -13.83
C ASP A 244 -2.57 14.29 -13.65
N VAL A 245 -3.46 13.50 -14.26
CA VAL A 245 -3.51 12.04 -14.11
C VAL A 245 -3.50 11.36 -15.48
N VAL A 246 -2.75 10.26 -15.58
CA VAL A 246 -2.87 9.27 -16.66
C VAL A 246 -3.48 7.98 -16.13
N TRP A 247 -4.09 7.21 -17.03
CA TRP A 247 -4.75 5.94 -16.73
C TRP A 247 -4.07 4.81 -17.49
N CYS A 248 -4.28 3.57 -17.07
CA CYS A 248 -3.75 2.42 -17.80
C CYS A 248 -4.64 2.04 -19.01
N ARG A 249 -4.02 1.72 -20.16
CA ARG A 249 -4.70 1.35 -21.41
C ARG A 249 -5.17 -0.11 -21.49
N GLY A 250 -4.86 -0.91 -20.47
CA GLY A 250 -5.37 -2.26 -20.22
C GLY A 250 -5.37 -2.54 -18.72
N GLU A 251 -5.50 -3.79 -18.29
CA GLU A 251 -5.39 -4.12 -16.86
C GLU A 251 -3.96 -3.88 -16.34
N VAL A 252 -3.82 -3.25 -15.17
CA VAL A 252 -2.52 -2.93 -14.54
C VAL A 252 -1.66 -4.18 -14.34
N LYS A 253 -2.30 -5.31 -14.03
CA LYS A 253 -1.65 -6.60 -13.89
C LYS A 253 -0.93 -7.01 -15.19
N GLU A 254 -1.66 -7.09 -16.30
CA GLU A 254 -1.14 -7.59 -17.58
C GLU A 254 -0.16 -6.62 -18.24
N THR A 255 -0.39 -5.32 -18.08
CA THR A 255 0.36 -4.25 -18.75
C THR A 255 1.61 -3.79 -17.99
N ILE A 256 1.66 -3.97 -16.66
CA ILE A 256 2.77 -3.54 -15.81
C ILE A 256 3.31 -4.70 -14.97
N PHE A 257 2.47 -5.36 -14.16
CA PHE A 257 2.97 -6.35 -13.20
C PHE A 257 3.56 -7.60 -13.86
N ASP A 258 2.92 -8.16 -14.88
CA ASP A 258 3.41 -9.39 -15.51
C ASP A 258 4.71 -9.16 -16.32
N PRO A 259 4.88 -8.05 -17.08
CA PRO A 259 6.18 -7.63 -17.61
C PRO A 259 7.24 -7.41 -16.51
N TRP A 260 6.87 -6.82 -15.38
CA TRP A 260 7.78 -6.60 -14.25
C TRP A 260 8.19 -7.92 -13.59
N LYS A 261 7.25 -8.84 -13.33
CA LYS A 261 7.51 -10.20 -12.84
C LYS A 261 8.41 -10.97 -13.81
N ALA A 262 8.22 -10.84 -15.12
CA ALA A 262 9.11 -11.44 -16.11
C ALA A 262 10.54 -10.88 -16.01
N SER A 263 10.70 -9.56 -15.88
CA SER A 263 11.98 -8.88 -15.66
C SER A 263 12.67 -9.27 -14.34
N LEU A 264 11.88 -9.59 -13.30
CA LEU A 264 12.38 -10.11 -12.02
C LEU A 264 12.78 -11.59 -12.12
N ARG A 265 11.99 -12.40 -12.85
CA ARG A 265 12.32 -13.80 -13.14
C ARG A 265 13.64 -13.93 -13.92
N SER A 266 13.89 -13.06 -14.90
CA SER A 266 15.19 -13.03 -15.61
C SER A 266 16.37 -12.63 -14.71
N ARG A 267 16.11 -11.90 -13.62
CA ARG A 267 17.11 -11.56 -12.58
C ARG A 267 17.29 -12.67 -11.51
N GLY A 268 16.57 -13.79 -11.63
CA GLY A 268 16.63 -14.92 -10.70
C GLY A 268 15.64 -14.87 -9.53
N CYS A 269 14.69 -13.93 -9.53
CA CYS A 269 13.61 -13.91 -8.54
C CYS A 269 12.66 -15.09 -8.74
N ARG A 270 12.39 -15.85 -7.67
CA ARG A 270 11.35 -16.89 -7.68
C ARG A 270 9.99 -16.30 -7.32
N PHE A 271 8.94 -16.87 -7.88
CA PHE A 271 7.55 -16.54 -7.58
C PHE A 271 6.80 -17.82 -7.21
N MET A 272 6.16 -17.81 -6.04
CA MET A 272 5.36 -18.89 -5.48
C MET A 272 3.89 -18.49 -5.58
N GLU A 273 3.34 -18.62 -6.79
CA GLU A 273 1.94 -18.33 -7.09
C GLU A 273 1.02 -19.35 -6.38
N GLY A 274 -0.12 -18.88 -5.88
CA GLY A 274 -1.09 -19.71 -5.15
C GLY A 274 -0.65 -20.14 -3.74
N ARG A 275 0.51 -19.68 -3.25
CA ARG A 275 1.08 -20.06 -1.95
C ARG A 275 0.93 -18.94 -0.92
N GLU A 276 -0.30 -18.81 -0.42
CA GLU A 276 -0.63 -18.09 0.81
C GLU A 276 0.33 -18.49 1.96
N VAL A 277 0.93 -17.52 2.65
CA VAL A 277 1.69 -17.76 3.89
C VAL A 277 0.75 -17.63 5.08
N ARG A 278 0.80 -18.60 6.01
CA ARG A 278 -0.11 -18.71 7.15
C ARG A 278 0.56 -18.46 8.51
N ASP A 279 1.85 -18.74 8.64
CA ASP A 279 2.65 -18.48 9.85
C ASP A 279 4.11 -18.14 9.51
N LEU A 280 4.82 -17.57 10.48
CA LEU A 280 6.24 -17.24 10.47
C LEU A 280 6.93 -18.00 11.61
N VAL A 281 7.89 -18.85 11.27
CA VAL A 281 8.64 -19.64 12.27
C VAL A 281 9.64 -18.73 12.97
N PHE A 282 9.48 -18.56 14.28
CA PHE A 282 10.42 -17.85 15.14
C PHE A 282 11.46 -18.82 15.71
N ASP A 283 12.72 -18.43 15.66
CA ASP A 283 13.82 -19.07 16.36
C ASP A 283 14.19 -18.23 17.59
N GLU A 284 14.03 -18.80 18.78
CA GLU A 284 14.37 -18.14 20.05
C GLU A 284 15.88 -17.85 20.15
N GLY A 285 16.73 -18.74 19.63
CA GLY A 285 18.18 -18.69 19.75
C GLY A 285 18.81 -17.54 18.96
N THR A 286 18.29 -17.26 17.75
CA THR A 286 18.64 -16.06 16.96
C THR A 286 17.69 -14.89 17.20
N SER A 287 16.61 -15.08 17.98
CA SER A 287 15.52 -14.11 18.19
C SER A 287 14.96 -13.52 16.87
N SER A 288 14.90 -14.35 15.83
CA SER A 288 14.65 -13.97 14.43
C SER A 288 13.57 -14.85 13.80
N ILE A 289 13.04 -14.44 12.64
CA ILE A 289 12.19 -15.32 11.81
C ILE A 289 13.10 -16.17 10.92
N SER A 290 12.96 -17.50 10.98
CA SER A 290 13.84 -18.46 10.27
C SER A 290 13.20 -19.09 9.03
N ALA A 291 11.87 -19.18 8.99
CA ALA A 291 11.12 -19.68 7.84
C ALA A 291 9.71 -19.08 7.74
N VAL A 292 9.11 -19.16 6.56
CA VAL A 292 7.68 -18.92 6.31
C VAL A 292 6.96 -20.25 6.11
N PHE A 293 5.75 -20.39 6.66
CA PHE A 293 4.92 -21.59 6.54
C PHE A 293 3.74 -21.34 5.59
N CYS A 294 3.65 -22.15 4.52
CA CYS A 294 2.70 -21.91 3.43
C CYS A 294 1.47 -22.82 3.49
N SER A 295 0.40 -22.44 2.79
CA SER A 295 -0.86 -23.18 2.63
C SER A 295 -0.74 -24.60 2.03
N SER A 296 0.46 -24.97 1.57
CA SER A 296 0.85 -26.25 0.99
C SER A 296 1.62 -27.14 1.99
N ASP A 297 1.54 -26.79 3.28
CA ASP A 297 2.30 -27.39 4.41
C ASP A 297 3.84 -27.37 4.23
N GLU A 298 4.33 -26.52 3.32
CA GLU A 298 5.76 -26.34 3.02
C GLU A 298 6.39 -25.23 3.88
N LEU A 299 7.54 -25.52 4.48
CA LEU A 299 8.39 -24.57 5.19
C LEU A 299 9.49 -24.04 4.26
N VAL A 300 9.49 -22.73 4.00
CA VAL A 300 10.52 -22.07 3.18
C VAL A 300 11.42 -21.21 4.06
N TYR A 301 12.65 -21.67 4.27
CA TYR A 301 13.68 -20.98 5.07
C TYR A 301 14.18 -19.70 4.39
N ALA A 302 14.35 -18.63 5.17
CA ALA A 302 14.87 -17.35 4.71
C ALA A 302 15.69 -16.64 5.79
N ASP A 303 16.67 -15.84 5.36
CA ASP A 303 17.52 -15.04 6.26
C ASP A 303 16.85 -13.71 6.64
N ALA A 304 15.87 -13.26 5.85
CA ALA A 304 14.98 -12.14 6.16
C ALA A 304 13.59 -12.32 5.54
N VAL A 305 12.59 -11.64 6.09
CA VAL A 305 11.21 -11.68 5.60
C VAL A 305 10.64 -10.26 5.48
N VAL A 306 9.90 -10.01 4.39
CA VAL A 306 9.19 -8.76 4.13
C VAL A 306 7.69 -9.05 4.04
N LEU A 307 6.88 -8.42 4.90
CA LEU A 307 5.43 -8.40 4.77
C LEU A 307 5.04 -7.20 3.90
N ALA A 308 4.67 -7.46 2.65
CA ALA A 308 4.28 -6.46 1.65
C ALA A 308 2.80 -6.60 1.27
N VAL A 309 1.95 -6.77 2.30
CA VAL A 309 0.51 -7.06 2.18
C VAL A 309 -0.36 -6.06 2.94
N GLY A 310 -1.63 -5.96 2.52
CA GLY A 310 -2.65 -5.12 3.13
C GLY A 310 -2.98 -5.49 4.58
N VAL A 311 -3.60 -4.54 5.30
CA VAL A 311 -3.93 -4.62 6.74
C VAL A 311 -4.66 -5.91 7.11
N SER A 312 -5.67 -6.31 6.34
CA SER A 312 -6.49 -7.51 6.52
C SER A 312 -5.63 -8.79 6.61
N THR A 313 -4.78 -9.02 5.61
CA THR A 313 -3.78 -10.11 5.57
C THR A 313 -2.86 -10.13 6.79
N VAL A 314 -2.36 -8.96 7.24
CA VAL A 314 -1.50 -8.90 8.43
C VAL A 314 -2.29 -9.20 9.71
N GLN A 315 -3.55 -8.76 9.82
CA GLN A 315 -4.40 -9.14 10.95
C GLN A 315 -4.64 -10.65 11.00
N GLU A 316 -4.70 -11.34 9.86
CA GLU A 316 -4.86 -12.80 9.80
C GLU A 316 -3.56 -13.55 10.12
N LEU A 317 -2.42 -13.09 9.59
CA LEU A 317 -1.11 -13.55 10.04
C LEU A 317 -0.92 -13.39 11.56
N VAL A 318 -1.43 -12.33 12.18
CA VAL A 318 -1.38 -12.12 13.65
C VAL A 318 -2.38 -13.02 14.41
N LYS A 319 -3.55 -13.32 13.83
CA LYS A 319 -4.51 -14.30 14.41
C LYS A 319 -3.97 -15.73 14.36
N ASN A 320 -3.15 -16.07 13.37
CA ASN A 320 -2.55 -17.39 13.22
C ASN A 320 -1.22 -17.50 13.99
N SER A 321 -0.26 -16.61 13.72
CA SER A 321 1.12 -16.69 14.22
C SER A 321 1.30 -16.41 15.71
N ALA A 322 1.80 -17.41 16.44
CA ALA A 322 2.24 -17.25 17.82
C ALA A 322 3.42 -16.28 17.96
N ALA A 323 4.32 -16.25 16.97
CA ALA A 323 5.47 -15.36 16.94
C ALA A 323 5.02 -13.88 16.92
N LEU A 324 4.13 -13.53 15.99
CA LEU A 324 3.65 -12.14 15.85
C LEU A 324 2.82 -11.69 17.07
N ARG A 325 2.04 -12.59 17.70
CA ARG A 325 1.33 -12.29 18.95
C ARG A 325 2.23 -11.92 20.13
N SER A 326 3.52 -12.29 20.11
CA SER A 326 4.45 -11.94 21.20
C SER A 326 4.88 -10.46 21.21
N ARG A 327 4.43 -9.64 20.23
CA ARG A 327 4.89 -8.26 20.02
C ARG A 327 3.73 -7.26 19.94
N ASP A 328 3.72 -6.28 20.86
CA ASP A 328 2.73 -5.19 20.94
C ASP A 328 2.50 -4.40 19.63
N GLU A 329 3.51 -4.29 18.77
CA GLU A 329 3.39 -3.57 17.49
C GLU A 329 2.43 -4.28 16.52
N PHE A 330 2.43 -5.61 16.50
CA PHE A 330 1.53 -6.43 15.68
C PHE A 330 0.14 -6.51 16.29
N LEU A 331 0.03 -6.60 17.62
CA LEU A 331 -1.25 -6.54 18.32
C LEU A 331 -1.98 -5.19 18.14
N LYS A 332 -1.27 -4.11 17.79
CA LYS A 332 -1.88 -2.82 17.41
C LYS A 332 -2.49 -2.84 16.01
N VAL A 333 -1.97 -3.64 15.07
CA VAL A 333 -2.53 -3.77 13.71
C VAL A 333 -3.97 -4.32 13.74
N LEU A 334 -4.30 -5.13 14.74
CA LEU A 334 -5.67 -5.62 15.02
C LEU A 334 -6.68 -4.49 15.35
N LYS A 335 -6.22 -3.24 15.51
CA LYS A 335 -7.05 -2.05 15.72
C LYS A 335 -7.16 -1.14 14.50
N LEU A 336 -6.51 -1.50 13.39
CA LEU A 336 -6.72 -0.86 12.09
C LEU A 336 -7.98 -1.43 11.42
N ALA A 337 -8.49 -0.69 10.44
CA ALA A 337 -9.66 -1.07 9.66
C ALA A 337 -9.34 -1.05 8.16
N SER A 338 -10.20 -1.71 7.38
CA SER A 338 -10.12 -1.78 5.92
C SER A 338 -11.49 -1.50 5.33
N ILE A 339 -11.50 -0.97 4.11
CA ILE A 339 -12.69 -0.60 3.35
C ILE A 339 -13.10 -1.73 2.41
N ASP A 340 -14.40 -1.93 2.28
CA ASP A 340 -15.01 -2.80 1.26
C ASP A 340 -15.23 -2.01 -0.03
N VAL A 341 -14.88 -2.60 -1.16
CA VAL A 341 -15.00 -2.03 -2.51
C VAL A 341 -15.89 -2.92 -3.37
N ILE A 342 -16.70 -2.31 -4.23
CA ILE A 342 -17.36 -3.01 -5.33
C ILE A 342 -17.02 -2.30 -6.64
N THR A 343 -16.67 -3.09 -7.66
CA THR A 343 -16.44 -2.61 -9.02
C THR A 343 -17.45 -3.27 -9.94
N ALA A 344 -18.02 -2.48 -10.86
CA ALA A 344 -18.97 -2.99 -11.85
C ALA A 344 -18.57 -2.49 -13.23
N LYS A 345 -18.33 -3.40 -14.17
CA LYS A 345 -18.20 -3.09 -15.60
C LYS A 345 -19.58 -3.21 -16.26
N LEU A 346 -19.96 -2.24 -17.07
CA LEU A 346 -21.30 -2.12 -17.67
C LEU A 346 -21.20 -2.00 -19.19
N TRP A 347 -22.01 -2.76 -19.92
CA TRP A 347 -22.16 -2.64 -21.38
C TRP A 347 -23.55 -2.10 -21.71
N LEU A 348 -23.60 -0.97 -22.42
CA LEU A 348 -24.86 -0.36 -22.86
C LEU A 348 -25.28 -0.88 -24.24
N ASP A 349 -26.53 -0.61 -24.64
CA ASP A 349 -27.10 -1.01 -25.94
C ASP A 349 -26.62 -0.17 -27.13
N LYS A 350 -25.97 0.97 -26.87
CA LYS A 350 -25.53 1.95 -27.87
C LYS A 350 -24.34 2.77 -27.39
N LYS A 351 -23.85 3.67 -28.25
CA LYS A 351 -22.91 4.72 -27.82
C LYS A 351 -23.67 5.85 -27.12
N VAL A 352 -23.15 6.25 -25.96
CA VAL A 352 -23.61 7.36 -25.13
C VAL A 352 -22.52 8.42 -25.09
N ASN A 353 -22.90 9.70 -25.14
CA ASN A 353 -21.95 10.81 -25.08
C ASN A 353 -21.55 11.10 -23.63
N ILE A 354 -20.28 10.85 -23.29
CA ILE A 354 -19.72 11.09 -21.95
C ILE A 354 -18.55 12.06 -22.10
N PRO A 355 -18.68 13.33 -21.64
CA PRO A 355 -17.71 14.39 -21.93
C PRO A 355 -16.31 14.16 -21.36
N ASN A 356 -16.19 13.53 -20.18
CA ASN A 356 -14.92 13.30 -19.49
C ASN A 356 -14.69 11.80 -19.24
N PRO A 357 -13.46 11.29 -19.45
CA PRO A 357 -13.20 9.86 -19.38
C PRO A 357 -13.06 9.33 -17.94
N SER A 358 -12.84 10.22 -16.97
CA SER A 358 -12.67 9.93 -15.54
C SER A 358 -13.52 10.89 -14.72
N ASN A 359 -14.39 10.35 -13.86
CA ASN A 359 -15.40 11.12 -13.14
C ASN A 359 -15.45 10.65 -11.68
N ALA A 360 -15.41 11.60 -10.73
CA ALA A 360 -15.52 11.35 -9.29
C ALA A 360 -16.85 11.86 -8.74
N CYS A 361 -17.45 11.12 -7.83
CA CYS A 361 -18.84 11.30 -7.42
C CYS A 361 -19.04 11.01 -5.92
N SER A 362 -19.99 11.70 -5.30
CA SER A 362 -20.49 11.37 -3.95
C SER A 362 -21.96 10.91 -4.05
N ALA A 363 -22.41 10.07 -3.14
CA ALA A 363 -23.80 9.63 -3.07
C ALA A 363 -24.74 10.78 -2.68
N THR A 364 -26.01 10.71 -3.12
CA THR A 364 -27.03 11.74 -2.82
C THR A 364 -27.34 11.89 -1.32
N ASP A 365 -26.99 10.89 -0.51
CA ASP A 365 -27.16 10.83 0.94
C ASP A 365 -25.81 10.79 1.69
N GLU A 366 -24.69 11.15 1.05
CA GLU A 366 -23.32 11.15 1.59
C GLU A 366 -22.82 9.75 2.09
N SER A 367 -23.55 8.67 1.78
CA SER A 367 -23.30 7.31 2.31
C SER A 367 -22.04 6.62 1.75
N PHE A 368 -21.75 6.80 0.46
CA PHE A 368 -20.60 6.24 -0.25
C PHE A 368 -20.04 7.21 -1.28
N GLY A 369 -18.75 7.09 -1.56
CA GLY A 369 -18.04 7.75 -2.65
C GLY A 369 -17.86 6.76 -3.79
N TRP A 370 -17.90 7.26 -5.02
CA TRP A 370 -17.74 6.40 -6.20
C TRP A 370 -17.09 7.14 -7.36
N THR A 371 -16.59 6.39 -8.33
CA THR A 371 -16.06 6.92 -9.58
C THR A 371 -16.72 6.21 -10.75
N PHE A 372 -16.75 6.85 -11.93
CA PHE A 372 -17.07 6.15 -13.17
C PHE A 372 -16.18 6.57 -14.34
N PHE A 373 -15.87 5.57 -15.16
CA PHE A 373 -14.86 5.63 -16.20
C PHE A 373 -15.44 5.24 -17.56
N HIS A 374 -15.17 6.04 -18.60
CA HIS A 374 -15.59 5.74 -19.97
C HIS A 374 -14.52 4.87 -20.64
N LEU A 375 -14.71 3.55 -20.62
CA LEU A 375 -13.64 2.61 -20.97
C LEU A 375 -13.24 2.70 -22.44
N ASN A 376 -14.16 3.01 -23.34
CA ASN A 376 -13.86 3.26 -24.76
C ASN A 376 -12.83 4.39 -24.98
N ALA A 377 -12.66 5.31 -24.01
CA ALA A 377 -11.72 6.42 -24.07
C ALA A 377 -10.42 6.18 -23.29
N LEU A 378 -10.39 5.19 -22.37
CA LEU A 378 -9.23 4.87 -21.53
C LEU A 378 -8.50 3.59 -21.95
N ARG A 379 -9.23 2.58 -22.40
CA ARG A 379 -8.77 1.19 -22.57
C ARG A 379 -8.79 0.82 -24.05
N ASP A 380 -7.65 0.36 -24.58
CA ASP A 380 -7.51 0.09 -26.02
C ASP A 380 -8.43 -1.06 -26.49
N GLU A 381 -8.77 -2.01 -25.60
CA GLU A 381 -9.64 -3.15 -25.91
C GLU A 381 -11.10 -2.77 -26.25
N TYR A 382 -11.62 -1.68 -25.64
CA TYR A 382 -13.01 -1.22 -25.84
C TYR A 382 -13.12 -0.05 -26.81
N LYS A 383 -11.99 0.47 -27.31
CA LYS A 383 -11.90 1.65 -28.17
C LYS A 383 -12.79 1.58 -29.42
N ASP A 384 -12.70 0.46 -30.13
CA ASP A 384 -13.45 0.20 -31.36
C ASP A 384 -14.78 -0.55 -31.11
N CYS A 385 -15.18 -0.77 -29.84
CA CYS A 385 -16.46 -1.37 -29.49
C CYS A 385 -17.63 -0.53 -30.06
N PRO A 386 -18.66 -1.14 -30.66
CA PRO A 386 -19.82 -0.42 -31.19
C PRO A 386 -20.71 0.21 -30.10
N HIS A 387 -20.58 -0.21 -28.85
CA HIS A 387 -21.37 0.26 -27.70
C HIS A 387 -20.50 1.00 -26.68
N THR A 388 -21.11 1.80 -25.81
CA THR A 388 -20.42 2.38 -24.66
C THR A 388 -20.22 1.33 -23.57
N VAL A 389 -18.98 1.24 -23.07
CA VAL A 389 -18.58 0.39 -21.96
C VAL A 389 -18.07 1.27 -20.83
N LEU A 390 -18.60 1.06 -19.62
CA LEU A 390 -18.26 1.81 -18.42
C LEU A 390 -17.66 0.89 -17.37
N GLN A 391 -16.91 1.48 -16.44
CA GLN A 391 -16.69 0.89 -15.13
C GLN A 391 -17.11 1.90 -14.06
N ALA A 392 -17.76 1.42 -13.00
CA ALA A 392 -18.11 2.20 -11.83
C ALA A 392 -17.55 1.53 -10.57
N ASP A 393 -16.70 2.25 -9.84
CA ASP A 393 -16.00 1.75 -8.64
C ASP A 393 -16.56 2.47 -7.40
N PHE A 394 -17.07 1.70 -6.44
CA PHE A 394 -17.76 2.15 -5.24
C PHE A 394 -16.92 1.87 -3.99
N PHE A 395 -16.70 2.90 -3.18
CA PHE A 395 -15.90 2.87 -1.96
C PHE A 395 -16.81 3.01 -0.73
N ASN A 396 -16.37 2.52 0.44
CA ASN A 396 -17.23 2.36 1.62
C ASN A 396 -18.50 1.50 1.34
N ALA A 397 -18.43 0.61 0.35
CA ALA A 397 -19.60 -0.02 -0.28
C ALA A 397 -20.25 -1.17 0.55
N SER A 398 -20.08 -1.16 1.88
CA SER A 398 -20.53 -2.25 2.77
C SER A 398 -22.04 -2.50 2.74
N GLU A 399 -22.85 -1.50 2.34
CA GLU A 399 -24.30 -1.65 2.17
C GLU A 399 -24.72 -2.30 0.84
N PHE A 400 -23.81 -2.41 -0.14
CA PHE A 400 -24.02 -3.17 -1.38
C PHE A 400 -23.62 -4.65 -1.25
N VAL A 401 -22.64 -4.97 -0.38
CA VAL A 401 -22.15 -6.35 -0.15
C VAL A 401 -23.25 -7.40 0.15
N PRO A 402 -24.36 -7.11 0.87
CA PRO A 402 -25.43 -8.07 1.09
C PRO A 402 -26.53 -8.08 0.00
N LEU A 403 -26.40 -7.29 -1.07
CA LEU A 403 -27.37 -7.22 -2.16
C LEU A 403 -27.12 -8.28 -3.23
N ASN A 404 -28.10 -8.47 -4.11
CA ASN A 404 -27.96 -9.24 -5.34
C ASN A 404 -27.62 -8.32 -6.52
N ASP A 405 -27.11 -8.92 -7.59
CA ASP A 405 -26.61 -8.24 -8.79
C ASP A 405 -27.67 -7.33 -9.45
N ASP A 406 -28.95 -7.75 -9.50
CA ASP A 406 -30.04 -6.92 -10.03
C ASP A 406 -30.25 -5.64 -9.20
N ASP A 407 -30.22 -5.75 -7.87
CA ASP A 407 -30.41 -4.60 -6.96
C ASP A 407 -29.20 -3.68 -6.90
N ILE A 408 -27.99 -4.23 -7.09
CA ILE A 408 -26.77 -3.45 -7.33
C ILE A 408 -26.90 -2.70 -8.66
N ALA A 409 -27.24 -3.39 -9.76
CA ALA A 409 -27.38 -2.79 -11.09
C ALA A 409 -28.39 -1.62 -11.11
N LYS A 410 -29.55 -1.77 -10.47
CA LYS A 410 -30.56 -0.69 -10.32
C LYS A 410 -29.97 0.55 -9.63
N ARG A 411 -29.20 0.37 -8.55
CA ARG A 411 -28.53 1.47 -7.83
C ARG A 411 -27.47 2.15 -8.70
N ILE A 412 -26.68 1.39 -9.45
CA ILE A 412 -25.62 1.94 -10.32
C ILE A 412 -26.23 2.76 -11.46
N ILE A 413 -27.21 2.22 -12.19
CA ILE A 413 -27.89 2.95 -13.28
C ILE A 413 -28.55 4.24 -12.76
N SER A 414 -29.23 4.17 -11.61
CA SER A 414 -29.87 5.33 -10.96
C SER A 414 -28.89 6.46 -10.60
N ASN A 415 -27.64 6.12 -10.26
CA ASN A 415 -26.62 7.13 -9.98
C ASN A 415 -25.90 7.62 -11.26
N LEU A 416 -25.68 6.75 -12.25
CA LEU A 416 -25.13 7.15 -13.56
C LEU A 416 -26.06 8.10 -14.32
N GLY A 417 -27.38 7.91 -14.26
CA GLY A 417 -28.37 8.79 -14.91
C GLY A 417 -28.23 10.25 -14.49
N LYS A 418 -28.04 10.50 -13.18
CA LYS A 418 -27.78 11.84 -12.61
C LYS A 418 -26.51 12.49 -13.13
N CYS A 419 -25.52 11.70 -13.57
CA CYS A 419 -24.24 12.20 -14.07
C CYS A 419 -24.24 12.42 -15.60
N ALA A 420 -25.05 11.67 -16.35
CA ALA A 420 -25.22 11.89 -17.79
C ALA A 420 -26.61 11.43 -18.26
N ASN A 421 -27.47 12.40 -18.61
CA ASN A 421 -28.84 12.20 -19.08
C ASN A 421 -28.95 11.24 -20.29
N ASP A 422 -27.92 11.17 -21.13
CA ASP A 422 -27.88 10.26 -22.28
C ASP A 422 -27.78 8.78 -21.86
N ILE A 423 -27.34 8.47 -20.62
CA ILE A 423 -27.36 7.13 -20.02
C ILE A 423 -28.80 6.71 -19.66
N GLU A 424 -29.65 7.62 -19.16
CA GLU A 424 -31.06 7.31 -18.82
C GLU A 424 -31.86 6.81 -20.03
N ASN A 425 -31.40 7.16 -21.23
CA ASN A 425 -32.01 6.78 -22.50
C ASN A 425 -31.44 5.45 -23.05
N ALA A 426 -30.47 4.82 -22.40
CA ALA A 426 -29.78 3.61 -22.86
C ALA A 426 -30.15 2.39 -22.01
N SER A 427 -30.18 1.21 -22.63
CA SER A 427 -30.40 -0.06 -21.94
C SER A 427 -29.08 -0.67 -21.48
N LEU A 428 -29.05 -1.27 -20.29
CA LEU A 428 -27.98 -2.17 -19.89
C LEU A 428 -28.14 -3.51 -20.65
N VAL A 429 -27.08 -3.96 -21.32
CA VAL A 429 -27.03 -5.23 -22.05
C VAL A 429 -26.36 -6.32 -21.23
N ASP A 430 -25.27 -5.97 -20.54
CA ASP A 430 -24.45 -6.90 -19.76
C ASP A 430 -23.76 -6.16 -18.60
N MET A 431 -23.41 -6.88 -17.53
CA MET A 431 -22.72 -6.34 -16.36
C MET A 431 -21.87 -7.41 -15.65
N ASP A 432 -20.64 -7.04 -15.30
CA ASP A 432 -19.70 -7.85 -14.51
C ASP A 432 -19.44 -7.12 -13.18
N ILE A 433 -19.82 -7.74 -12.05
CA ILE A 433 -19.69 -7.17 -10.70
C ILE A 433 -18.64 -7.96 -9.92
N SER A 434 -17.66 -7.26 -9.35
CA SER A 434 -16.67 -7.84 -8.45
C SER A 434 -16.64 -7.12 -7.10
N THR A 435 -16.81 -7.89 -6.02
CA THR A 435 -16.83 -7.41 -4.63
C THR A 435 -15.53 -7.77 -3.92
N SER A 436 -14.79 -6.75 -3.52
CA SER A 436 -13.46 -6.84 -2.90
C SER A 436 -13.51 -6.35 -1.43
N PRO A 437 -13.98 -7.19 -0.49
CA PRO A 437 -14.11 -6.80 0.91
C PRO A 437 -12.74 -6.62 1.58
N LYS A 438 -12.63 -5.62 2.46
CA LYS A 438 -11.42 -5.29 3.24
C LYS A 438 -10.14 -5.19 2.42
N SER A 439 -10.26 -4.67 1.21
CA SER A 439 -9.19 -4.59 0.21
C SER A 439 -8.35 -3.31 0.32
N LEU A 440 -8.96 -2.18 0.71
CA LEU A 440 -8.28 -0.89 0.87
C LEU A 440 -8.07 -0.53 2.35
N THR A 441 -7.09 0.32 2.64
CA THR A 441 -6.77 0.76 4.02
C THR A 441 -7.71 1.88 4.47
N HIS A 442 -8.34 1.75 5.65
CA HIS A 442 -9.13 2.84 6.22
C HIS A 442 -8.24 3.77 7.09
N PHE A 443 -7.96 4.96 6.58
CA PHE A 443 -7.17 6.00 7.26
C PHE A 443 -8.01 6.81 8.26
N PHE A 444 -8.64 6.15 9.24
CA PHE A 444 -9.56 6.80 10.18
C PHE A 444 -8.85 7.66 11.26
N PRO A 445 -9.55 8.60 11.91
CA PRO A 445 -8.96 9.46 12.95
C PRO A 445 -8.34 8.69 14.11
N GLY A 446 -7.07 8.95 14.38
CA GLY A 446 -6.31 8.27 15.42
C GLY A 446 -5.76 6.91 14.99
N SER A 447 -5.81 6.53 13.72
CA SER A 447 -5.28 5.25 13.21
C SER A 447 -3.75 5.21 13.17
N TYR A 448 -3.07 6.35 13.00
CA TYR A 448 -1.61 6.42 12.84
C TYR A 448 -0.83 5.79 14.01
N LYS A 449 -1.37 5.89 15.24
CA LYS A 449 -0.80 5.26 16.46
C LYS A 449 -0.85 3.72 16.47
N HIS A 450 -1.50 3.11 15.48
CA HIS A 450 -1.65 1.68 15.28
C HIS A 450 -0.95 1.17 14.00
N MET A 451 -0.45 2.06 13.16
CA MET A 451 0.31 1.74 11.95
C MET A 451 1.76 1.33 12.28
N MET A 452 2.31 0.44 11.46
CA MET A 452 3.68 -0.07 11.61
C MET A 452 4.68 0.81 10.87
N ARG A 453 5.94 0.81 11.31
CA ARG A 453 7.08 1.32 10.53
C ARG A 453 7.65 0.19 9.68
N GLY A 454 8.43 0.52 8.64
CA GLY A 454 9.08 -0.46 7.76
C GLY A 454 10.10 -1.40 8.44
N SER A 455 10.45 -1.17 9.71
CA SER A 455 11.25 -2.06 10.55
C SER A 455 10.48 -2.45 11.81
N THR A 456 10.52 -3.74 12.15
CA THR A 456 9.86 -4.31 13.33
C THR A 456 10.85 -4.48 14.50
N SER A 457 10.36 -4.99 15.63
CA SER A 457 11.15 -5.42 16.78
C SER A 457 11.93 -6.72 16.57
N PHE A 458 11.57 -7.54 15.57
CA PHE A 458 12.43 -8.62 15.09
C PHE A 458 13.58 -8.03 14.24
N PRO A 459 14.79 -8.60 14.27
CA PRO A 459 15.93 -8.02 13.57
C PRO A 459 15.80 -8.12 12.04
N ASN A 460 15.13 -9.18 11.54
CA ASN A 460 15.08 -9.56 10.12
C ASN A 460 13.65 -9.62 9.51
N LEU A 461 12.61 -9.20 10.25
CA LEU A 461 11.25 -9.03 9.73
C LEU A 461 10.95 -7.54 9.48
N PHE A 462 10.37 -7.25 8.32
CA PHE A 462 10.17 -5.89 7.83
C PHE A 462 8.78 -5.72 7.19
N MET A 463 8.34 -4.47 7.04
CA MET A 463 7.04 -4.12 6.45
C MET A 463 7.22 -3.26 5.19
N ALA A 464 6.36 -3.48 4.19
CA ALA A 464 6.19 -2.63 3.01
C ALA A 464 4.68 -2.43 2.74
N GLY A 465 4.28 -1.30 2.16
CA GLY A 465 2.87 -1.00 1.87
C GLY A 465 2.52 0.49 1.80
N ASP A 466 1.29 0.77 1.41
CA ASP A 466 0.61 2.07 1.49
C ASP A 466 0.36 2.51 2.95
N TRP A 467 -0.04 1.58 3.80
CA TRP A 467 -0.49 1.81 5.18
C TRP A 467 0.63 1.98 6.22
N ILE A 468 1.90 1.77 5.84
CA ILE A 468 3.02 1.89 6.80
C ILE A 468 3.42 3.35 7.04
N VAL A 469 3.92 3.64 8.24
CA VAL A 469 4.49 4.93 8.64
C VAL A 469 5.81 5.15 7.91
N ASN A 470 5.81 6.04 6.92
CA ASN A 470 6.99 6.58 6.25
C ASN A 470 6.71 8.00 5.73
N ARG A 471 7.75 8.77 5.38
CA ARG A 471 7.64 10.18 4.94
C ARG A 471 7.10 10.40 3.51
N HIS A 472 6.67 9.37 2.78
CA HIS A 472 6.14 9.57 1.43
C HIS A 472 4.74 10.20 1.47
N GLY A 473 4.50 11.21 0.63
CA GLY A 473 3.26 12.00 0.65
C GLY A 473 2.09 11.39 -0.12
N SER A 474 2.32 10.35 -0.95
CA SER A 474 1.29 9.92 -1.92
C SER A 474 0.17 9.03 -1.37
N TRP A 475 0.39 8.34 -0.25
CA TRP A 475 -0.57 7.41 0.39
C TRP A 475 -1.23 6.39 -0.56
N SER A 476 -0.47 5.93 -1.56
CA SER A 476 -0.96 5.22 -2.75
C SER A 476 0.03 4.18 -3.30
N GLN A 477 -0.21 3.68 -4.52
CA GLN A 477 0.67 2.79 -5.30
C GLN A 477 2.15 3.21 -5.25
N GLU A 478 2.39 4.51 -5.49
CA GLU A 478 3.72 5.14 -5.52
C GLU A 478 4.45 5.04 -4.16
N LYS A 479 3.71 5.09 -3.03
CA LYS A 479 4.24 4.90 -1.68
C LYS A 479 4.58 3.43 -1.41
N GLY A 480 3.84 2.50 -2.03
CA GLY A 480 4.13 1.07 -2.02
C GLY A 480 5.42 0.74 -2.76
N LEU A 481 5.51 1.14 -4.04
CA LEU A 481 6.64 0.83 -4.93
C LEU A 481 8.00 1.27 -4.36
N ARG A 482 8.08 2.55 -3.98
CA ARG A 482 9.25 3.25 -3.44
C ARG A 482 10.63 2.72 -3.87
N GLU A 483 11.10 3.16 -5.04
CA GLU A 483 12.52 3.03 -5.40
C GLU A 483 13.41 4.01 -4.58
N ARG A 484 14.72 4.02 -4.85
CA ARG A 484 15.63 5.06 -4.35
C ARG A 484 16.34 5.75 -5.51
N LEU A 485 15.63 6.66 -6.17
CA LEU A 485 16.27 7.77 -6.88
C LEU A 485 16.67 8.89 -5.90
N GLY A 486 17.58 9.77 -6.33
CA GLY A 486 18.44 10.54 -5.43
C GLY A 486 17.80 11.78 -4.80
N SER A 487 17.64 11.77 -3.48
CA SER A 487 17.62 12.99 -2.65
C SER A 487 18.46 12.78 -1.37
N SER A 488 18.98 13.87 -0.80
CA SER A 488 20.00 13.85 0.25
C SER A 488 19.45 13.78 1.69
N GLU A 489 18.24 13.26 1.89
CA GLU A 489 17.63 13.13 3.22
C GLU A 489 18.12 11.90 4.03
N PRO A 490 18.28 12.03 5.36
CA PRO A 490 18.78 10.95 6.22
C PRO A 490 17.73 9.87 6.53
N SER A 491 17.51 8.97 5.57
CA SER A 491 17.52 7.52 5.86
C SER A 491 16.41 6.88 6.74
N CYS A 492 15.13 7.16 6.47
CA CYS A 492 13.99 6.41 7.07
C CYS A 492 13.17 5.55 6.07
N GLY A 493 13.65 5.36 4.83
CA GLY A 493 12.86 4.74 3.74
C GLY A 493 12.63 3.23 3.86
N PHE A 494 13.66 2.46 4.20
CA PHE A 494 13.58 1.02 4.47
C PHE A 494 14.59 0.67 5.57
N GLY A 495 14.14 0.07 6.68
CA GLY A 495 15.02 -0.28 7.80
C GLY A 495 16.05 -1.36 7.48
N TRP A 496 15.72 -2.27 6.55
CA TRP A 496 16.62 -3.34 6.09
C TRP A 496 17.92 -2.80 5.49
N LYS A 497 17.89 -1.61 4.88
CA LYS A 497 18.99 -1.11 4.03
C LYS A 497 20.24 -0.66 4.79
N ARG A 498 20.16 -0.54 6.13
CA ARG A 498 21.35 -0.52 7.00
C ARG A 498 21.58 -1.88 7.66
N LYS A 499 20.56 -2.49 8.27
CA LYS A 499 20.72 -3.77 9.00
C LYS A 499 21.34 -4.88 8.14
N LEU A 500 20.78 -5.19 6.96
CA LEU A 500 21.26 -6.29 6.11
C LEU A 500 22.65 -6.03 5.50
N CYS A 501 23.03 -4.76 5.35
CA CYS A 501 24.30 -4.34 4.74
C CYS A 501 25.42 -4.11 5.77
N GLN A 502 25.10 -3.95 7.06
CA GLN A 502 26.12 -3.79 8.12
C GLN A 502 26.90 -5.08 8.38
N ASP A 503 26.35 -6.24 8.03
CA ASP A 503 27.06 -7.53 8.05
C ASP A 503 27.94 -7.75 6.81
N HIS A 504 28.00 -6.79 5.88
CA HIS A 504 28.74 -6.90 4.62
C HIS A 504 29.94 -5.92 4.62
N PRO A 505 31.12 -6.35 5.10
CA PRO A 505 32.35 -5.81 4.52
C PRO A 505 32.39 -6.16 3.03
N GLY A 506 32.95 -5.25 2.23
CA GLY A 506 33.22 -5.44 0.79
C GLY A 506 34.68 -5.78 0.52
#